data_AF-A0A212J6L8-F1
#
_entry.id   AF-A0A212J6L8-F1
#
_cell.length_a   1.000
_cell.length_b   1.000
_cell.length_c   1.000
_cell.angle_alpha   90.00
_cell.angle_beta   90.00
_cell.angle_gamma   90.00
#
_symmetry.space_group_name_H-M   'P 1'
#
loop_
_entity.id
_entity.type
_entity.pdbx_description
1 polymer ?
#
loop_
_entity_poly.entity_id
_entity_poly.type
_entity_poly.pdbx_seq_one_letter_code
_entity_poly.pdbx_strand_id
1 'polypeptide(L)'
;MLIHLILEGYLEEPVAEKLLAYCGHKKGIVRGLQGFGYIQTKAAQFHPLATDREGVLVLTDFMDARTSCPPHALDKYVLQHVANPPKTFLCRFAVAELESWLMADRKGMADFLSISAAKIPSAPDALPDPKRHLVNLARKSRKSAVRNGIVPEKSHGGMVAPDYLATMRGFVRDYWTIENAVTNSPSLARCVRRLQQL
;
A
#
# COMPACT_ATOMS: atom_id res chain seq x y z
N MET A 1 -0.41 -18.78 -7.68
CA MET A 1 0.43 -18.67 -8.90
C MET A 1 1.63 -17.74 -8.67
N LEU A 2 2.51 -17.58 -9.66
CA LEU A 2 3.55 -16.54 -9.65
C LEU A 2 2.89 -15.19 -9.97
N ILE A 3 3.16 -14.15 -9.20
CA ILE A 3 2.60 -12.80 -9.42
C ILE A 3 3.71 -11.75 -9.46
N HIS A 4 3.81 -11.06 -10.59
CA HIS A 4 4.72 -9.94 -10.81
C HIS A 4 4.17 -8.67 -10.14
N LEU A 5 5.05 -7.89 -9.52
CA LEU A 5 4.68 -6.68 -8.78
C LEU A 5 5.08 -5.44 -9.58
N ILE A 6 4.12 -4.56 -9.80
CA ILE A 6 4.32 -3.25 -10.44
C ILE A 6 3.95 -2.18 -9.41
N LEU A 7 4.95 -1.56 -8.81
CA LEU A 7 4.78 -0.77 -7.60
C LEU A 7 5.16 0.69 -7.82
N GLU A 8 4.47 1.61 -7.17
CA GLU A 8 4.79 3.03 -7.24
C GLU A 8 6.09 3.36 -6.50
N GLY A 9 6.16 2.99 -5.23
CA GLY A 9 7.30 3.20 -4.36
C GLY A 9 7.83 1.93 -3.69
N TYR A 10 8.84 2.12 -2.86
CA TYR A 10 9.52 1.03 -2.17
C TYR A 10 8.78 0.53 -0.93
N LEU A 11 7.78 1.24 -0.39
CA LEU A 11 7.08 0.78 0.82
C LEU A 11 6.02 -0.28 0.49
N GLU A 12 5.52 -0.28 -0.73
CA GLU A 12 4.51 -1.16 -1.27
C GLU A 12 5.04 -2.59 -1.41
N GLU A 13 6.35 -2.77 -1.64
CA GLU A 13 6.95 -4.07 -1.87
C GLU A 13 6.77 -5.06 -0.70
N PRO A 14 7.16 -4.76 0.54
CA PRO A 14 6.93 -5.67 1.67
C PRO A 14 5.44 -5.90 1.94
N VAL A 15 4.57 -4.94 1.65
CA VAL A 15 3.12 -5.08 1.80
C VAL A 15 2.58 -6.05 0.76
N ALA A 16 2.93 -5.84 -0.51
CA ALA A 16 2.56 -6.70 -1.61
C ALA A 16 3.09 -8.12 -1.41
N GLU A 17 4.33 -8.29 -0.97
CA GLU A 17 4.91 -9.59 -0.66
C GLU A 17 4.12 -10.33 0.43
N LYS A 18 3.74 -9.65 1.52
CA LYS A 18 2.86 -10.22 2.55
C LYS A 18 1.49 -10.59 1.98
N LEU A 19 0.89 -9.75 1.13
CA LEU A 19 -0.40 -10.02 0.50
C LEU A 19 -0.35 -11.26 -0.40
N LEU A 20 0.71 -11.39 -1.22
CA LEU A 20 0.92 -12.55 -2.06
C LEU A 20 1.06 -13.83 -1.21
N ALA A 21 1.91 -13.81 -0.19
CA ALA A 21 2.11 -14.95 0.69
C ALA A 21 0.81 -15.36 1.41
N TYR A 22 0.08 -14.39 1.95
CA TYR A 22 -1.22 -14.61 2.61
C TYR A 22 -2.27 -15.23 1.68
N CYS A 23 -2.24 -14.89 0.39
CA CYS A 23 -3.17 -15.44 -0.61
C CYS A 23 -2.64 -16.73 -1.28
N GLY A 24 -1.53 -17.31 -0.82
CA GLY A 24 -0.97 -18.54 -1.41
C GLY A 24 -0.31 -18.33 -2.78
N HIS A 25 0.24 -17.14 -3.02
CA HIS A 25 0.93 -16.79 -4.26
C HIS A 25 2.42 -16.57 -4.03
N LYS A 26 3.20 -16.69 -5.10
CA LYS A 26 4.66 -16.50 -5.08
C LYS A 26 5.01 -15.15 -5.71
N LYS A 27 5.96 -14.45 -5.09
CA LYS A 27 6.51 -13.20 -5.64
C LYS A 27 7.29 -13.50 -6.92
N GLY A 28 6.91 -12.82 -8.01
CA GLY A 28 7.65 -12.77 -9.26
C GLY A 28 8.59 -11.57 -9.30
N ILE A 29 8.86 -11.08 -10.50
CA ILE A 29 9.68 -9.87 -10.69
C ILE A 29 9.00 -8.63 -10.10
N VAL A 30 9.81 -7.70 -9.61
CA VAL A 30 9.36 -6.37 -9.15
C VAL A 30 9.80 -5.34 -10.18
N ARG A 31 8.88 -4.48 -10.63
CA ARG A 31 9.15 -3.32 -11.51
C ARG A 31 8.39 -2.09 -11.01
N GLY A 32 8.68 -0.93 -11.61
CA GLY A 32 8.19 0.36 -11.13
C GLY A 32 9.22 1.03 -10.24
N LEU A 33 8.80 1.50 -9.05
CA LEU A 33 9.63 2.19 -8.05
C LEU A 33 10.15 3.55 -8.54
N GLN A 34 9.42 4.17 -9.47
CA GLN A 34 9.74 5.43 -10.13
C GLN A 34 8.64 6.49 -9.91
N GLY A 35 7.78 6.29 -8.90
CA GLY A 35 6.71 7.21 -8.52
C GLY A 35 5.46 7.15 -9.39
N PHE A 36 4.42 7.90 -8.99
CA PHE A 36 3.08 7.81 -9.59
C PHE A 36 3.05 8.09 -11.09
N GLY A 37 3.87 9.05 -11.58
CA GLY A 37 3.90 9.42 -12.99
C GLY A 37 4.33 8.27 -13.90
N TYR A 38 5.27 7.44 -13.42
CA TYR A 38 5.65 6.22 -14.11
C TYR A 38 4.50 5.22 -14.14
N ILE A 39 3.88 4.93 -12.99
CA ILE A 39 2.81 3.93 -12.90
C ILE A 39 1.60 4.34 -13.73
N GLN A 40 1.19 5.60 -13.67
CA GLN A 40 0.08 6.13 -14.46
C GLN A 40 0.27 5.94 -15.97
N THR A 41 1.49 6.03 -16.47
CA THR A 41 1.79 5.92 -17.90
C THR A 41 2.18 4.51 -18.34
N LYS A 42 2.65 3.65 -17.42
CA LYS A 42 3.23 2.35 -17.73
C LYS A 42 2.45 1.14 -17.23
N ALA A 43 1.53 1.31 -16.27
CA ALA A 43 0.79 0.19 -15.68
C ALA A 43 0.18 -0.75 -16.74
N ALA A 44 -0.50 -0.20 -17.74
CA ALA A 44 -1.12 -0.95 -18.82
C ALA A 44 -0.12 -1.76 -19.67
N GLN A 45 1.14 -1.32 -19.77
CA GLN A 45 2.17 -1.97 -20.59
C GLN A 45 2.62 -3.32 -20.00
N PHE A 46 2.29 -3.59 -18.74
CA PHE A 46 2.63 -4.84 -18.08
C PHE A 46 1.58 -5.94 -18.24
N HIS A 47 0.45 -5.68 -18.90
CA HIS A 47 -0.57 -6.70 -19.15
C HIS A 47 -0.06 -7.98 -19.85
N PRO A 48 0.97 -7.97 -20.73
CA PRO A 48 1.47 -9.20 -21.36
C PRO A 48 2.17 -10.15 -20.38
N LEU A 49 2.56 -9.67 -19.19
CA LEU A 49 3.09 -10.51 -18.11
C LEU A 49 1.97 -11.32 -17.43
N ALA A 50 0.71 -10.91 -17.59
CA ALA A 50 -0.42 -11.65 -17.06
C ALA A 50 -0.86 -12.72 -18.06
N THR A 51 -0.85 -13.98 -17.63
CA THR A 51 -1.27 -15.15 -18.40
C THR A 51 -2.23 -15.99 -17.57
N ASP A 52 -2.66 -17.15 -18.07
CA ASP A 52 -3.46 -18.09 -17.27
C ASP A 52 -2.67 -18.71 -16.10
N ARG A 53 -1.32 -18.63 -16.12
CA ARG A 53 -0.43 -19.23 -15.11
C ARG A 53 0.31 -18.22 -14.24
N GLU A 54 0.39 -16.97 -14.69
CA GLU A 54 1.11 -15.89 -14.04
C GLU A 54 0.23 -14.65 -13.93
N GLY A 55 0.33 -13.94 -12.80
CA GLY A 55 -0.44 -12.73 -12.55
C GLY A 55 0.42 -11.48 -12.48
N VAL A 56 -0.25 -10.33 -12.52
CA VAL A 56 0.35 -9.03 -12.28
C VAL A 56 -0.47 -8.33 -11.20
N LEU A 57 0.21 -7.77 -10.21
CA LEU A 57 -0.38 -6.85 -9.25
C LEU A 57 0.28 -5.48 -9.42
N VAL A 58 -0.46 -4.53 -9.99
CA VAL A 58 -0.16 -3.11 -9.90
C VAL A 58 -0.72 -2.60 -8.57
N LEU A 59 0.13 -2.02 -7.72
CA LEU A 59 -0.24 -1.43 -6.43
C LEU A 59 0.30 0.00 -6.33
N THR A 60 -0.60 0.95 -6.10
CA THR A 60 -0.32 2.41 -6.13
C THR A 60 -1.31 3.14 -5.23
N ASP A 61 -1.01 4.38 -4.89
CA ASP A 61 -1.85 5.21 -4.05
C ASP A 61 -3.00 5.85 -4.85
N PHE A 62 -4.20 5.83 -4.29
CA PHE A 62 -5.37 6.40 -4.97
C PHE A 62 -5.29 7.92 -5.11
N MET A 63 -4.72 8.61 -4.12
CA MET A 63 -4.70 10.07 -4.14
C MET A 63 -3.88 10.65 -5.30
N ASP A 64 -2.87 9.95 -5.77
CA ASP A 64 -2.07 10.36 -6.92
C ASP A 64 -2.78 10.18 -8.28
N ALA A 65 -3.87 9.42 -8.32
CA ALA A 65 -4.67 9.27 -9.52
C ALA A 65 -5.34 10.59 -9.97
N ARG A 66 -5.64 11.49 -9.02
CA ARG A 66 -6.36 12.76 -9.25
C ARG A 66 -7.68 12.54 -10.02
N THR A 67 -8.44 11.53 -9.59
CA THR A 67 -9.76 11.19 -10.14
C THR A 67 -10.80 11.11 -9.02
N SER A 68 -12.08 11.07 -9.38
CA SER A 68 -13.18 11.06 -8.39
C SER A 68 -13.37 9.72 -7.67
N CYS A 69 -12.94 8.59 -8.25
CA CYS A 69 -13.08 7.27 -7.62
C CYS A 69 -12.10 6.23 -8.20
N PRO A 70 -11.79 5.12 -7.48
CA PRO A 70 -10.88 4.07 -7.96
C PRO A 70 -11.25 3.44 -9.31
N PRO A 71 -12.55 3.22 -9.66
CA PRO A 71 -12.91 2.80 -11.02
C PRO A 71 -12.46 3.76 -12.12
N HIS A 72 -12.58 5.08 -11.91
CA HIS A 72 -12.07 6.07 -12.88
C HIS A 72 -10.53 6.07 -12.94
N ALA A 73 -9.86 5.85 -11.81
CA ALA A 73 -8.42 5.66 -11.80
C ALA A 73 -8.00 4.41 -12.61
N LEU A 74 -8.73 3.29 -12.44
CA LEU A 74 -8.48 2.07 -13.21
C LEU A 74 -8.69 2.27 -14.71
N ASP A 75 -9.73 3.00 -15.08
CA ASP A 75 -10.00 3.37 -16.47
C ASP A 75 -8.82 4.14 -17.07
N LYS A 76 -8.42 5.23 -16.39
CA LYS A 76 -7.28 6.09 -16.77
C LYS A 76 -5.95 5.34 -16.85
N TYR A 77 -5.67 4.43 -15.92
CA TYR A 77 -4.36 3.76 -15.83
C TYR A 77 -4.26 2.54 -16.74
N VAL A 78 -5.39 1.91 -17.09
CA VAL A 78 -5.41 0.59 -17.73
C VAL A 78 -6.44 0.48 -18.84
N LEU A 79 -7.73 0.66 -18.56
CA LEU A 79 -8.80 0.23 -19.49
C LEU A 79 -8.89 1.09 -20.76
N GLN A 80 -8.46 2.35 -20.69
CA GLN A 80 -8.31 3.20 -21.88
C GLN A 80 -7.16 2.77 -22.81
N HIS A 81 -6.23 1.93 -22.32
CA HIS A 81 -5.02 1.53 -23.05
C HIS A 81 -5.00 0.06 -23.45
N VAL A 82 -5.75 -0.80 -22.75
CA VAL A 82 -5.80 -2.25 -22.98
C VAL A 82 -7.24 -2.71 -22.98
N ALA A 83 -7.72 -3.15 -24.15
CA ALA A 83 -9.01 -3.80 -24.26
C ALA A 83 -8.96 -5.18 -23.60
N ASN A 84 -9.81 -5.41 -22.60
CA ASN A 84 -9.97 -6.69 -21.90
C ASN A 84 -8.67 -7.27 -21.33
N PRO A 85 -8.03 -6.63 -20.32
CA PRO A 85 -6.85 -7.20 -19.68
C PRO A 85 -7.17 -8.58 -19.07
N PRO A 86 -6.20 -9.53 -19.05
CA PRO A 86 -6.40 -10.84 -18.45
C PRO A 86 -6.93 -10.74 -17.02
N LYS A 87 -7.75 -11.70 -16.59
CA LYS A 87 -8.29 -11.70 -15.21
C LYS A 87 -7.17 -11.72 -14.16
N THR A 88 -6.01 -12.27 -14.49
CA THR A 88 -4.80 -12.34 -13.66
C THR A 88 -4.02 -11.02 -13.61
N PHE A 89 -4.42 -9.99 -14.37
CA PHE A 89 -3.93 -8.62 -14.26
C PHE A 89 -4.80 -7.81 -13.29
N LEU A 90 -4.24 -7.50 -12.11
CA LEU A 90 -4.89 -6.74 -11.06
C LEU A 90 -4.24 -5.37 -10.93
N CYS A 91 -5.02 -4.31 -11.10
CA CYS A 91 -4.63 -2.97 -10.68
C CYS A 91 -5.43 -2.56 -9.44
N ARG A 92 -4.73 -2.22 -8.37
CA ARG A 92 -5.28 -1.98 -7.03
C ARG A 92 -4.74 -0.68 -6.47
N PHE A 93 -5.65 0.07 -5.86
CA PHE A 93 -5.39 1.37 -5.28
C PHE A 93 -5.58 1.28 -3.77
N ALA A 94 -4.56 1.67 -3.00
CA ALA A 94 -4.74 1.93 -1.57
C ALA A 94 -5.47 3.26 -1.41
N VAL A 95 -6.55 3.29 -0.62
CA VAL A 95 -7.41 4.47 -0.52
C VAL A 95 -7.20 5.10 0.86
N ALA A 96 -6.73 6.34 0.99
CA ALA A 96 -6.21 7.22 -0.06
C ALA A 96 -4.75 6.93 -0.46
N GLU A 97 -3.97 6.35 0.46
CA GLU A 97 -2.56 5.97 0.32
C GLU A 97 -2.31 4.64 1.03
N LEU A 98 -1.17 4.01 0.76
CA LEU A 98 -0.72 2.78 1.42
C LEU A 98 -0.75 2.88 2.95
N GLU A 99 -0.45 4.05 3.52
CA GLU A 99 -0.49 4.25 4.98
C GLU A 99 -1.88 3.99 5.59
N SER A 100 -2.95 4.12 4.81
CA SER A 100 -4.30 3.71 5.24
C SER A 100 -4.37 2.21 5.55
N TRP A 101 -3.82 1.37 4.68
CA TRP A 101 -3.76 -0.09 4.86
C TRP A 101 -2.87 -0.45 6.05
N LEU A 102 -1.76 0.27 6.23
CA LEU A 102 -0.85 0.09 7.35
C LEU A 102 -1.53 0.41 8.70
N MET A 103 -2.28 1.51 8.79
CA MET A 103 -3.02 1.88 10.00
C MET A 103 -4.27 1.02 10.25
N ALA A 104 -4.76 0.30 9.24
CA ALA A 104 -5.93 -0.57 9.38
C ALA A 104 -5.67 -1.74 10.34
N ASP A 105 -4.43 -2.19 10.49
CA ASP A 105 -4.05 -3.01 11.64
C ASP A 105 -3.89 -2.12 12.89
N ARG A 106 -5.03 -1.80 13.51
CA ARG A 106 -5.07 -0.87 14.64
C ARG A 106 -4.26 -1.37 15.83
N LYS A 107 -4.25 -2.68 16.07
CA LYS A 107 -3.50 -3.31 17.15
C LYS A 107 -2.00 -3.26 16.85
N GLY A 108 -1.59 -3.77 15.69
CA GLY A 108 -0.19 -3.77 15.26
C GLY A 108 0.42 -2.37 15.25
N MET A 109 -0.32 -1.38 14.72
CA MET A 109 0.12 0.02 14.70
C MET A 109 0.28 0.60 16.12
N ALA A 110 -0.67 0.33 17.02
CA ALA A 110 -0.60 0.78 18.40
C ALA A 110 0.62 0.20 19.14
N ASP A 111 0.87 -1.11 18.95
CA ASP A 111 2.00 -1.82 19.56
C ASP A 111 3.34 -1.34 19.00
N PHE A 112 3.40 -1.11 17.68
CA PHE A 112 4.57 -0.55 17.01
C PHE A 112 4.91 0.85 17.52
N LEU A 113 3.95 1.78 17.48
CA LEU A 113 4.10 3.14 17.97
C LEU A 113 4.17 3.22 19.51
N SER A 114 3.84 2.14 20.22
CA SER A 114 3.74 2.12 21.68
C SER A 114 2.79 3.22 22.17
N ILE A 115 1.58 3.28 21.63
CA ILE A 115 0.50 4.20 22.04
C ILE A 115 -0.80 3.42 22.26
N SER A 116 -1.82 4.05 22.84
CA SER A 116 -3.15 3.42 22.97
C SER A 116 -3.79 3.19 21.59
N ALA A 117 -4.35 2.00 21.36
CA ALA A 117 -5.10 1.66 20.16
C ALA A 117 -6.34 2.55 19.93
N ALA A 118 -6.85 3.18 21.00
CA ALA A 118 -7.93 4.17 20.91
C ALA A 118 -7.51 5.43 20.13
N LYS A 119 -6.20 5.69 20.01
CA LYS A 119 -5.67 6.80 19.18
C LYS A 119 -5.56 6.43 17.71
N ILE A 120 -5.64 5.16 17.35
CA ILE A 120 -5.55 4.72 15.96
C ILE A 120 -6.94 4.83 15.31
N PRO A 121 -7.06 5.49 14.14
CA PRO A 121 -8.33 5.68 13.44
C PRO A 121 -9.07 4.36 13.20
N SER A 122 -10.39 4.37 13.36
CA SER A 122 -11.25 3.22 13.06
C SER A 122 -11.54 3.05 11.57
N ALA A 123 -11.45 4.13 10.79
CA ALA A 123 -11.64 4.12 9.34
C ALA A 123 -10.47 4.83 8.63
N PRO A 124 -9.28 4.19 8.55
CA PRO A 124 -8.12 4.81 7.92
C PRO A 124 -8.33 5.16 6.44
N ASP A 125 -9.15 4.39 5.72
CA ASP A 125 -9.45 4.65 4.31
C ASP A 125 -10.16 6.00 4.07
N ALA A 126 -10.80 6.56 5.11
CA ALA A 126 -11.50 7.83 5.05
C ALA A 126 -10.60 9.03 5.42
N LEU A 127 -9.32 8.81 5.73
CA LEU A 127 -8.40 9.89 6.05
C LEU A 127 -8.03 10.66 4.78
N PRO A 128 -8.02 12.00 4.83
CA PRO A 128 -7.65 12.82 3.68
C PRO A 128 -6.14 12.76 3.36
N ASP A 129 -5.30 12.58 4.39
CA ASP A 129 -3.85 12.46 4.29
C ASP A 129 -3.37 11.39 5.29
N PRO A 130 -3.48 10.09 4.93
CA PRO A 130 -3.08 8.98 5.79
C PRO A 130 -1.63 9.06 6.24
N LYS A 131 -0.70 9.44 5.36
CA LYS A 131 0.72 9.58 5.67
C LYS A 131 0.97 10.65 6.73
N ARG A 132 0.38 11.84 6.59
CA ARG A 132 0.48 12.89 7.62
C ARG A 132 -0.15 12.45 8.94
N HIS A 133 -1.28 11.73 8.89
CA HIS A 133 -1.93 11.23 10.09
C HIS A 133 -1.02 10.24 10.84
N LEU A 134 -0.41 9.29 10.12
CA LEU A 134 0.55 8.34 10.68
C LEU A 134 1.74 9.06 11.33
N VAL A 135 2.30 10.05 10.63
CA VAL A 135 3.40 10.89 11.13
C VAL A 135 3.02 11.64 12.41
N ASN A 136 1.76 12.09 12.54
CA ASN A 136 1.24 12.73 13.75
C ASN A 136 1.00 11.74 14.89
N LEU A 137 0.59 10.50 14.61
CA LEU A 137 0.52 9.44 15.60
C LEU A 137 1.93 9.10 16.11
N ALA A 138 2.91 9.00 15.22
CA ALA A 138 4.29 8.70 15.57
C ALA A 138 4.90 9.74 16.51
N ARG A 139 4.52 11.03 16.44
CA ARG A 139 4.97 12.06 17.41
C ARG A 139 4.64 11.70 18.86
N LYS A 140 3.55 10.97 19.06
CA LYS A 140 3.05 10.55 20.38
C LYS A 140 3.64 9.22 20.84
N SER A 141 4.48 8.58 20.01
CA SER A 141 5.11 7.31 20.33
C SER A 141 5.94 7.41 21.60
N ARG A 142 5.91 6.37 22.44
CA ARG A 142 6.82 6.26 23.60
C ARG A 142 8.23 5.80 23.19
N LYS A 143 8.37 5.16 22.02
CA LYS A 143 9.66 4.65 21.51
C LYS A 143 10.40 5.75 20.74
N SER A 144 11.55 6.19 21.25
CA SER A 144 12.39 7.22 20.61
C SER A 144 12.85 6.80 19.21
N ALA A 145 13.25 5.55 19.02
CA ALA A 145 13.65 5.02 17.70
C ALA A 145 12.54 5.20 16.64
N VAL A 146 11.30 4.88 16.98
CA VAL A 146 10.15 5.06 16.08
C VAL A 146 9.87 6.53 15.80
N ARG A 147 10.00 7.42 16.80
CA ARG A 147 9.86 8.87 16.59
C ARG A 147 10.90 9.36 15.60
N ASN A 148 12.17 9.08 15.85
CA ASN A 148 13.28 9.53 15.01
C ASN A 148 13.21 8.93 13.60
N GLY A 149 12.69 7.70 13.48
CA GLY A 149 12.52 7.02 12.21
C GLY A 149 11.39 7.54 11.34
N ILE A 150 10.36 8.19 11.90
CA ILE A 150 9.15 8.60 11.15
C ILE A 150 8.96 10.12 11.13
N VAL A 151 9.23 10.78 12.24
CA VAL A 151 8.92 12.20 12.44
C VAL A 151 10.06 13.05 11.85
N PRO A 152 9.78 13.91 10.85
CA PRO A 152 10.80 14.80 10.33
C PRO A 152 11.26 15.77 11.44
N GLU A 153 12.56 16.07 11.46
CA GLU A 153 13.09 17.14 12.30
C GLU A 153 12.57 18.51 11.82
N LYS A 154 12.53 19.51 12.71
CA LYS A 154 12.07 20.86 12.34
C LYS A 154 12.92 21.52 11.24
N SER A 155 14.20 21.16 11.17
CA SER A 155 15.17 21.60 10.15
C SER A 155 14.89 20.98 8.77
N HIS A 156 14.18 19.85 8.73
CA HIS A 156 13.88 19.12 7.51
C HIS A 156 12.48 19.50 7.03
N GLY A 157 12.37 20.11 5.84
CA GLY A 157 11.07 20.48 5.24
C GLY A 157 10.23 19.30 4.73
N GLY A 158 10.72 18.05 4.90
CA GLY A 158 10.06 16.84 4.42
C GLY A 158 8.81 16.47 5.23
N MET A 159 7.90 15.72 4.60
CA MET A 159 6.71 15.17 5.27
C MET A 159 7.06 14.10 6.31
N VAL A 160 8.14 13.35 6.07
CA VAL A 160 8.61 12.20 6.85
C VAL A 160 10.10 12.33 7.14
N ALA A 161 10.60 11.59 8.15
CA ALA A 161 12.03 11.48 8.41
C ALA A 161 12.76 10.72 7.28
N PRO A 162 14.09 10.93 7.09
CA PRO A 162 14.87 10.18 6.11
C PRO A 162 14.80 8.66 6.27
N ASP A 163 14.68 8.17 7.52
CA ASP A 163 14.64 6.75 7.85
C ASP A 163 13.22 6.14 7.78
N TYR A 164 12.24 6.89 7.26
CA TYR A 164 10.83 6.48 7.21
C TYR A 164 10.65 5.11 6.55
N LEU A 165 11.28 4.91 5.39
CA LEU A 165 11.14 3.66 4.64
C LEU A 165 11.66 2.46 5.45
N ALA A 166 12.84 2.55 6.05
CA ALA A 166 13.42 1.45 6.81
C ALA A 166 12.60 1.16 8.07
N THR A 167 12.18 2.21 8.78
CA THR A 167 11.34 2.10 9.97
C THR A 167 9.97 1.48 9.64
N MET A 168 9.32 1.90 8.55
CA MET A 168 8.04 1.33 8.12
C MET A 168 8.17 -0.08 7.53
N ARG A 169 9.29 -0.43 6.87
CA ARG A 169 9.59 -1.82 6.50
C ARG A 169 9.69 -2.72 7.74
N GLY A 170 10.30 -2.23 8.82
CA GLY A 170 10.31 -2.91 10.12
C GLY A 170 8.91 -3.12 10.69
N PHE A 171 8.05 -2.09 10.63
CA PHE A 171 6.64 -2.22 11.01
C PHE A 171 5.92 -3.31 10.21
N VAL A 172 6.03 -3.25 8.88
CA VAL A 172 5.38 -4.20 7.99
C VAL A 172 5.85 -5.61 8.30
N ARG A 173 7.15 -5.82 8.53
CA ARG A 173 7.72 -7.14 8.85
C ARG A 173 7.21 -7.68 10.19
N ASP A 174 7.38 -6.90 11.26
CA ASP A 174 7.34 -7.42 12.64
C ASP A 174 5.99 -7.26 13.35
N TYR A 175 5.13 -6.35 12.87
CA TYR A 175 3.89 -5.98 13.59
C TYR A 175 2.64 -6.08 12.71
N TRP A 176 2.71 -5.68 11.44
CA TRP A 176 1.54 -5.58 10.58
C TRP A 176 1.00 -6.95 10.17
N THR A 177 -0.30 -7.15 10.38
CA THR A 177 -1.05 -8.37 10.04
C THR A 177 -2.21 -8.04 9.10
N ILE A 178 -2.42 -8.89 8.10
CA ILE A 178 -3.47 -8.69 7.09
C ILE A 178 -4.84 -8.96 7.71
N GLU A 179 -4.93 -9.96 8.57
CA GLU A 179 -6.12 -10.40 9.28
C GLU A 179 -6.75 -9.26 10.09
N ASN A 180 -5.93 -8.50 10.82
CA ASN A 180 -6.43 -7.31 11.51
C ASN A 180 -6.76 -6.19 10.53
N ALA A 181 -5.89 -5.95 9.54
CA ALA A 181 -6.02 -4.83 8.63
C ALA A 181 -7.29 -4.88 7.75
N VAL A 182 -7.66 -6.05 7.23
CA VAL A 182 -8.83 -6.21 6.36
C VAL A 182 -10.15 -5.87 7.06
N THR A 183 -10.19 -5.92 8.39
CA THR A 183 -11.38 -5.57 9.17
C THR A 183 -11.67 -4.08 9.19
N ASN A 184 -10.65 -3.24 9.03
CA ASN A 184 -10.77 -1.78 9.11
C ASN A 184 -10.50 -1.06 7.77
N SER A 185 -10.12 -1.79 6.70
CA SER A 185 -9.88 -1.23 5.37
C SER A 185 -10.69 -1.95 4.29
N PRO A 186 -11.82 -1.37 3.83
CA PRO A 186 -12.58 -1.90 2.71
C PRO A 186 -11.77 -2.00 1.41
N SER A 187 -10.85 -1.08 1.14
CA SER A 187 -10.00 -1.13 -0.05
C SER A 187 -9.00 -2.29 -0.02
N LEU A 188 -8.37 -2.54 1.13
CA LEU A 188 -7.50 -3.71 1.34
C LEU A 188 -8.30 -5.02 1.24
N ALA A 189 -9.47 -5.10 1.87
CA ALA A 189 -10.31 -6.30 1.82
C ALA A 189 -10.70 -6.69 0.38
N ARG A 190 -10.96 -5.71 -0.50
CA ARG A 190 -11.20 -5.95 -1.93
C ARG A 190 -9.95 -6.43 -2.67
N CYS A 191 -8.78 -5.92 -2.30
CA CYS A 191 -7.50 -6.38 -2.84
C CYS A 191 -7.27 -7.87 -2.51
N VAL A 192 -7.32 -8.22 -1.22
CA VAL A 192 -7.15 -9.59 -0.71
C VAL A 192 -8.15 -10.54 -1.35
N ARG A 193 -9.44 -10.19 -1.36
CA ARG A 193 -10.47 -11.05 -1.97
C ARG A 193 -10.17 -11.33 -3.43
N ARG A 194 -9.70 -10.34 -4.19
CA ARG A 194 -9.41 -10.55 -5.61
C ARG A 194 -8.19 -11.44 -5.81
N LEU A 195 -7.15 -11.26 -5.00
CA LEU A 195 -5.96 -12.12 -5.03
C LEU A 195 -6.37 -13.58 -4.73
N GLN A 196 -7.17 -13.83 -3.69
CA GLN A 196 -7.67 -15.17 -3.36
C GLN A 196 -8.54 -15.82 -4.46
N GLN A 197 -9.04 -15.04 -5.42
CA GLN A 197 -9.81 -15.52 -6.57
C GLN A 197 -8.95 -15.79 -7.82
N LEU A 198 -7.61 -15.64 -7.72
CA LEU A 198 -6.65 -16.01 -8.76
C LEU A 198 -6.13 -17.43 -8.53
#